data_AF-A0A5C9ETD6-F1
#
_entry.id   AF-A0A5C9ETD6-F1
#
_cell.length_a   1.000
_cell.length_b   1.000
_cell.length_c   1.000
_cell.angle_alpha   90.00
_cell.angle_beta   90.00
_cell.angle_gamma   90.00
#
_symmetry.space_group_name_H-M   'P 1'
#
loop_
_entity.id
_entity.type
_entity.pdbx_description
1 polymer ?
#
loop_
_entity_poly.entity_id
_entity_poly.type
_entity_poly.pdbx_seq_one_letter_code
_entity_poly.pdbx_strand_id
1 'polypeptide(L)'
;MIWYISVIDFFILILVLLNAYFGIRKWRESKININLFLMIFFIALIFTAFRQLLFGLGIFLDVFFGENLSINGIISLIILLVPIQFLLYLKEWKRYYYLPLIFAFYSLYNLYFVPDNTIFRVSSIVLGAIAFTILIFNGIRRRNGVSISIGFIFLYGLAYSETLTLLTGAISRLIGVLVLLLGTSGILDKFVLIDDEKEEKIKNTWIAKMVK
;
A
#
# COMPACT_ATOMS: atom_id res chain seq x y z
N MET A 1 -4.92 -28.02 -3.33
CA MET A 1 -4.66 -26.82 -2.49
C MET A 1 -4.09 -25.66 -3.31
N ILE A 2 -3.12 -25.91 -4.20
CA ILE A 2 -2.44 -24.90 -5.04
C ILE A 2 -3.41 -24.08 -5.92
N TRP A 3 -4.37 -24.74 -6.59
CA TRP A 3 -5.31 -24.07 -7.51
C TRP A 3 -6.15 -22.94 -6.89
N TYR A 4 -6.62 -23.09 -5.65
CA TYR A 4 -7.42 -22.05 -4.99
C TYR A 4 -6.60 -20.77 -4.70
N ILE A 5 -5.31 -20.93 -4.41
CA ILE A 5 -4.40 -19.82 -4.16
C ILE A 5 -4.17 -19.04 -5.47
N SER A 6 -3.98 -19.74 -6.59
CA SER A 6 -3.83 -19.12 -7.90
C SER A 6 -5.06 -18.30 -8.32
N VAL A 7 -6.28 -18.77 -7.97
CA VAL A 7 -7.52 -18.01 -8.22
C VAL A 7 -7.56 -16.72 -7.40
N ILE A 8 -7.16 -16.77 -6.13
CA ILE A 8 -7.08 -15.59 -5.26
C ILE A 8 -6.03 -14.61 -5.80
N ASP A 9 -4.85 -15.09 -6.19
CA ASP A 9 -3.78 -14.26 -6.76
C ASP A 9 -4.20 -13.61 -8.08
N PHE A 10 -4.94 -14.32 -8.92
CA PHE A 10 -5.52 -13.77 -10.15
C PHE A 10 -6.54 -12.66 -9.84
N PHE A 11 -7.40 -12.87 -8.84
CA PHE A 11 -8.34 -11.85 -8.38
C PHE A 11 -7.61 -10.62 -7.81
N ILE A 12 -6.56 -10.81 -7.01
CA ILE A 12 -5.71 -9.72 -6.50
C ILE A 12 -5.11 -8.93 -7.68
N LEU A 13 -4.58 -9.61 -8.70
CA LEU A 13 -4.03 -8.95 -9.89
C LEU A 13 -5.06 -8.06 -10.58
N ILE A 14 -6.30 -8.55 -10.78
CA ILE A 14 -7.40 -7.76 -11.34
C ILE A 14 -7.66 -6.51 -10.49
N LEU A 15 -7.76 -6.65 -9.17
CA LEU A 15 -8.02 -5.53 -8.27
C LEU A 15 -6.89 -4.50 -8.28
N VAL A 16 -5.63 -4.93 -8.38
CA VAL A 16 -4.48 -4.03 -8.50
C VAL A 16 -4.50 -3.30 -9.84
N LEU A 17 -4.84 -3.97 -10.94
CA LEU A 17 -5.01 -3.34 -12.25
C LEU A 17 -6.13 -2.29 -12.26
N LEU A 18 -7.25 -2.58 -11.59
CA LEU A 18 -8.34 -1.61 -11.40
C LEU A 18 -7.88 -0.39 -10.60
N ASN A 19 -7.13 -0.59 -9.52
CA ASN A 19 -6.53 0.50 -8.74
C ASN A 19 -5.62 1.37 -9.61
N ALA A 20 -4.75 0.75 -10.41
CA ALA A 20 -3.89 1.46 -11.34
C ALA A 20 -4.70 2.28 -12.35
N TYR A 21 -5.76 1.70 -12.91
CA TYR A 21 -6.66 2.41 -13.83
C TYR A 21 -7.29 3.67 -13.20
N PHE A 22 -7.85 3.56 -11.99
CA PHE A 22 -8.39 4.72 -11.27
C PHE A 22 -7.32 5.75 -10.92
N GLY A 23 -6.12 5.28 -10.53
CA GLY A 23 -4.94 6.11 -10.29
C GLY A 23 -4.52 6.93 -11.52
N ILE A 24 -4.41 6.29 -12.68
CA ILE A 24 -4.07 6.94 -13.95
C ILE A 24 -5.09 8.02 -14.28
N ARG A 25 -6.39 7.70 -14.15
CA ARG A 25 -7.45 8.65 -14.45
C ARG A 25 -7.36 9.90 -13.56
N LYS A 26 -7.25 9.71 -12.24
CA LYS A 26 -7.07 10.83 -11.29
C LYS A 26 -5.80 11.62 -11.55
N TRP A 27 -4.70 10.96 -11.93
CA TRP A 27 -3.46 11.65 -12.29
C TRP A 27 -3.63 12.53 -13.54
N ARG A 28 -4.31 12.01 -14.58
CA ARG A 28 -4.59 12.79 -15.80
C ARG A 28 -5.43 14.04 -15.51
N GLU A 29 -6.37 13.93 -14.58
CA GLU A 29 -7.26 15.03 -14.20
C GLU A 29 -6.54 16.09 -13.34
N SER A 30 -5.72 15.70 -12.35
CA SER A 30 -5.14 16.65 -11.39
C SER A 30 -3.69 17.06 -11.66
N LYS A 31 -2.91 16.21 -12.36
CA LYS A 31 -1.45 16.33 -12.56
C LYS A 31 -0.64 16.57 -11.27
N ILE A 32 -1.16 16.19 -10.11
CA ILE A 32 -0.47 16.35 -8.81
C ILE A 32 0.62 15.28 -8.66
N ASN A 33 1.80 15.67 -8.17
CA ASN A 33 2.96 14.78 -7.94
C ASN A 33 2.62 13.54 -7.08
N ILE A 34 1.68 13.68 -6.15
CA ILE A 34 1.21 12.59 -5.29
C ILE A 34 0.58 11.44 -6.10
N ASN A 35 -0.10 11.76 -7.19
CA ASN A 35 -0.72 10.78 -8.07
C ASN A 35 0.32 10.08 -8.96
N LEU A 36 1.42 10.77 -9.30
CA LEU A 36 2.56 10.16 -9.98
C LEU A 36 3.30 9.17 -9.06
N PHE A 37 3.43 9.50 -7.78
CA PHE A 37 3.99 8.57 -6.78
C PHE A 37 3.11 7.32 -6.62
N LEU A 38 1.78 7.49 -6.52
CA LEU A 38 0.83 6.38 -6.50
C LEU A 38 0.94 5.49 -7.75
N MET A 39 1.20 6.08 -8.92
CA MET A 39 1.41 5.34 -10.16
C MET A 39 2.63 4.43 -10.12
N ILE A 40 3.78 4.94 -9.70
CA ILE A 40 5.01 4.15 -9.53
C ILE A 40 4.76 3.01 -8.54
N PHE A 41 4.02 3.30 -7.47
CA PHE A 41 3.64 2.30 -6.49
C PHE A 41 2.70 1.22 -7.06
N PHE A 42 1.71 1.58 -7.88
CA PHE A 42 0.86 0.59 -8.54
C PHE A 42 1.64 -0.31 -9.49
N ILE A 43 2.66 0.20 -10.17
CA ILE A 43 3.54 -0.64 -11.01
C ILE A 43 4.23 -1.69 -10.14
N ALA A 44 4.75 -1.31 -8.96
CA ALA A 44 5.34 -2.27 -8.03
C ALA A 44 4.32 -3.31 -7.55
N LEU A 45 3.09 -2.90 -7.22
CA LEU A 45 2.03 -3.84 -6.84
C LEU A 45 1.63 -4.79 -7.97
N ILE A 46 1.51 -4.31 -9.20
CA ILE A 46 1.18 -5.14 -10.39
C ILE A 46 2.27 -6.18 -10.58
N PHE A 47 3.54 -5.74 -10.57
CA PHE A 47 4.68 -6.63 -10.71
C PHE A 47 4.67 -7.73 -9.64
N THR A 48 4.37 -7.35 -8.40
CA THR A 48 4.31 -8.28 -7.27
C THR A 48 3.16 -9.29 -7.40
N ALA A 49 1.94 -8.81 -7.73
CA ALA A 49 0.78 -9.67 -7.91
C ALA A 49 0.98 -10.64 -9.08
N PHE A 50 1.55 -10.16 -10.19
CA PHE A 50 1.86 -10.97 -11.36
C PHE A 50 2.92 -12.04 -11.04
N ARG A 51 3.99 -11.68 -10.34
CA ARG A 51 5.03 -12.63 -9.91
C ARG A 51 4.45 -13.72 -9.00
N GLN A 52 3.62 -13.34 -8.02
CA GLN A 52 3.01 -14.30 -7.12
C GLN A 52 2.10 -15.28 -7.87
N LEU A 53 1.34 -14.79 -8.85
CA LEU A 53 0.51 -15.63 -9.70
C LEU A 53 1.36 -16.66 -10.46
N LEU A 54 2.47 -16.24 -11.07
CA LEU A 54 3.39 -17.16 -11.77
C LEU A 54 4.00 -18.22 -10.83
N PHE A 55 4.38 -17.80 -9.63
CA PHE A 55 4.88 -18.72 -8.59
C PHE A 55 3.79 -19.72 -8.17
N GLY A 56 2.57 -19.26 -7.93
CA GLY A 56 1.42 -20.10 -7.58
C GLY A 56 1.01 -21.08 -8.69
N LEU A 57 1.34 -20.79 -9.95
CA LEU A 57 1.14 -21.69 -11.09
C LEU A 57 2.33 -22.67 -11.29
N GLY A 58 3.40 -22.54 -10.51
CA GLY A 58 4.62 -23.35 -10.67
C GLY A 58 5.45 -23.01 -11.91
N ILE A 59 5.18 -21.87 -12.56
CA ILE A 59 5.88 -21.43 -13.76
C ILE A 59 7.26 -20.82 -13.41
N PHE A 60 7.40 -20.30 -12.19
CA PHE A 60 8.58 -19.58 -11.74
C PHE A 60 9.01 -20.05 -10.36
N LEU A 61 10.32 -20.27 -10.17
CA LEU A 61 10.93 -20.51 -8.86
C LEU A 61 11.35 -19.18 -8.22
N ASP A 62 11.40 -19.15 -6.89
CA ASP A 62 11.91 -17.97 -6.19
C ASP A 62 13.40 -17.76 -6.53
N VAL A 63 13.76 -16.50 -6.77
CA VAL A 63 15.14 -16.10 -7.09
C VAL A 63 15.75 -15.50 -5.84
N PHE A 64 16.88 -16.06 -5.44
CA PHE A 64 17.66 -15.64 -4.29
C PHE A 64 18.99 -15.04 -4.73
N PHE A 65 19.42 -13.99 -4.03
CA PHE A 65 20.74 -13.37 -4.15
C PHE A 65 21.46 -13.52 -2.80
N GLY A 66 22.71 -13.98 -2.81
CA GLY A 66 23.42 -14.27 -1.56
C GLY A 66 22.76 -15.41 -0.79
N GLU A 67 22.76 -15.32 0.55
CA GLU A 67 22.20 -16.37 1.41
C GLU A 67 20.67 -16.31 1.50
N ASN A 68 20.09 -15.12 1.68
CA ASN A 68 18.68 -14.98 2.04
C ASN A 68 17.91 -13.86 1.31
N LEU A 69 18.55 -13.11 0.40
CA LEU A 69 17.89 -11.99 -0.27
C LEU A 69 17.02 -12.48 -1.42
N SER A 70 15.73 -12.72 -1.16
CA SER A 70 14.75 -13.02 -2.20
C SER A 70 14.20 -11.76 -2.87
N ILE A 71 13.78 -11.86 -4.13
CA ILE A 71 13.05 -10.78 -4.81
C ILE A 71 11.80 -10.37 -4.01
N ASN A 72 11.11 -11.33 -3.37
CA ASN A 72 9.98 -11.04 -2.50
C ASN A 72 10.40 -10.19 -1.29
N GLY A 73 11.53 -10.49 -0.67
CA GLY A 73 12.09 -9.68 0.42
C GLY A 73 12.35 -8.24 0.01
N ILE A 74 12.96 -8.03 -1.17
CA ILE A 74 13.22 -6.69 -1.73
C ILE A 74 11.92 -5.93 -1.96
N ILE A 75 10.93 -6.57 -2.59
CA ILE A 75 9.64 -5.96 -2.89
C ILE A 75 8.88 -5.61 -1.61
N SER A 76 8.80 -6.53 -0.64
CA SER A 76 8.15 -6.31 0.66
C SER A 76 8.73 -5.10 1.36
N LEU A 77 10.06 -4.96 1.32
CA LEU A 77 10.77 -3.82 1.87
C LEU A 77 10.38 -2.52 1.15
N ILE A 78 10.35 -2.50 -0.19
CA ILE A 78 9.90 -1.32 -0.96
C ILE A 78 8.47 -0.93 -0.56
N ILE A 79 7.55 -1.90 -0.50
CA ILE A 79 6.14 -1.67 -0.15
C ILE A 79 6.02 -1.12 1.28
N LEU A 80 6.83 -1.60 2.22
CA LEU A 80 6.81 -1.16 3.61
C LEU A 80 7.39 0.25 3.80
N LEU A 81 8.35 0.64 2.99
CA LEU A 81 8.96 1.97 3.02
C LEU A 81 8.02 3.06 2.51
N VAL A 82 7.09 2.72 1.61
CA VAL A 82 6.16 3.68 1.00
C VAL A 82 5.27 4.38 2.05
N PRO A 83 4.57 3.67 2.96
CA PRO A 83 3.84 4.29 4.06
C PRO A 83 4.71 5.21 4.93
N ILE A 84 5.95 4.82 5.21
CA ILE A 84 6.87 5.61 6.05
C ILE A 84 7.26 6.90 5.32
N GLN A 85 7.67 6.81 4.05
CA GLN A 85 8.00 7.98 3.23
C GLN A 85 6.82 8.93 3.11
N PHE A 86 5.62 8.38 2.91
CA PHE A 86 4.39 9.16 2.80
C PHE A 86 4.04 9.86 4.12
N LEU A 87 4.21 9.18 5.25
CA LEU A 87 4.01 9.76 6.57
C LEU A 87 4.96 10.94 6.82
N LEU A 88 6.24 10.79 6.48
CA LEU A 88 7.24 11.85 6.63
C LEU A 88 6.90 13.06 5.75
N TYR A 89 6.47 12.80 4.51
CA TYR A 89 5.97 13.83 3.60
C TYR A 89 4.78 14.60 4.19
N LEU A 90 3.76 13.88 4.70
CA LEU A 90 2.58 14.49 5.31
C LEU A 90 2.87 15.31 6.58
N LYS A 91 3.95 14.98 7.29
CA LYS A 91 4.42 15.71 8.48
C LYS A 91 5.38 16.85 8.15
N GLU A 92 5.75 17.03 6.88
CA GLU A 92 6.73 18.00 6.41
C GLU A 92 8.10 17.87 7.11
N TRP A 93 8.43 16.66 7.54
CA TRP A 93 9.66 16.36 8.27
C TRP A 93 10.86 16.19 7.33
N LYS A 94 11.20 17.26 6.62
CA LYS A 94 12.20 17.27 5.53
C LYS A 94 13.55 16.67 5.92
N ARG A 95 14.00 16.90 7.17
CA ARG A 95 15.26 16.33 7.70
C ARG A 95 15.29 14.80 7.67
N TYR A 96 14.13 14.17 7.74
CA TYR A 96 13.98 12.73 7.85
C TYR A 96 13.61 12.05 6.53
N TYR A 97 13.54 12.76 5.40
CA TYR A 97 13.12 12.16 4.13
C TYR A 97 14.08 11.07 3.61
N TYR A 98 15.31 11.01 4.13
CA TYR A 98 16.28 9.97 3.79
C TYR A 98 16.19 8.73 4.70
N LEU A 99 15.44 8.77 5.81
CA LEU A 99 15.31 7.64 6.74
C LEU A 99 14.83 6.35 6.06
N PRO A 100 13.80 6.38 5.18
CA PRO A 100 13.35 5.20 4.47
C PRO A 100 14.47 4.56 3.63
N LEU A 101 15.30 5.37 2.98
CA LEU A 101 16.42 4.88 2.17
C LEU A 101 17.55 4.30 3.04
N ILE A 102 17.86 4.94 4.18
CA ILE A 102 18.84 4.41 5.15
C ILE A 102 18.33 3.08 5.71
N PHE A 103 17.07 3.00 6.11
CA PHE A 103 16.45 1.77 6.58
C PHE A 103 16.47 0.66 5.51
N ALA A 104 16.20 1.02 4.25
CA ALA A 104 16.29 0.11 3.11
C ALA A 104 17.68 -0.51 3.00
N PHE A 105 18.71 0.33 3.07
CA PHE A 105 20.10 -0.10 2.93
C PHE A 105 20.50 -1.10 4.02
N TYR A 106 20.25 -0.77 5.29
CA TYR A 106 20.57 -1.68 6.40
C TYR A 106 19.75 -2.96 6.37
N SER A 107 18.50 -2.88 5.95
CA SER A 107 17.63 -4.04 5.82
C SER A 107 18.08 -4.97 4.71
N LEU A 108 18.47 -4.44 3.54
CA LEU A 108 19.03 -5.24 2.45
C LEU A 108 20.37 -5.86 2.84
N TYR A 109 21.22 -5.12 3.54
CA TYR A 109 22.48 -5.64 4.07
C TYR A 109 22.24 -6.81 5.04
N ASN A 110 21.28 -6.67 5.97
CA ASN A 110 20.90 -7.73 6.90
C ASN A 110 20.37 -8.97 6.16
N LEU A 111 19.47 -8.79 5.19
CA LEU A 111 18.93 -9.89 4.38
C LEU A 111 19.97 -10.58 3.49
N TYR A 112 21.06 -9.87 3.12
CA TYR A 112 22.12 -10.43 2.30
C TYR A 112 23.14 -11.26 3.09
N PHE A 113 23.52 -10.78 4.29
CA PHE A 113 24.64 -11.34 5.06
C PHE A 113 24.24 -12.12 6.32
N VAL A 114 23.02 -11.93 6.83
CA VAL A 114 22.61 -12.54 8.10
C VAL A 114 21.56 -13.63 7.82
N PRO A 115 21.85 -14.89 8.16
CA PRO A 115 20.92 -15.98 7.93
C PRO A 115 19.67 -15.86 8.82
N ASP A 116 19.77 -15.17 9.96
CA ASP A 116 18.64 -14.83 10.82
C ASP A 116 18.01 -13.48 10.44
N ASN A 117 16.82 -13.54 9.84
CA ASN A 117 16.04 -12.37 9.44
C ASN A 117 15.05 -11.88 10.53
N THR A 118 15.13 -12.40 11.75
CA THR A 118 14.22 -12.06 12.85
C THR A 118 14.24 -10.56 13.18
N ILE A 119 15.43 -9.95 13.26
CA ILE A 119 15.57 -8.51 13.58
C ILE A 119 14.94 -7.64 12.49
N PHE A 120 15.18 -7.95 11.23
CA PHE A 120 14.56 -7.26 10.10
C PHE A 120 13.02 -7.39 10.15
N ARG A 121 12.51 -8.58 10.43
CA ARG A 121 11.06 -8.83 10.54
C ARG A 121 10.42 -8.02 11.67
N VAL A 122 10.99 -8.08 12.87
CA VAL A 122 10.46 -7.35 14.04
C VAL A 122 10.50 -5.84 13.80
N SER A 123 11.62 -5.30 13.33
CA SER A 123 11.76 -3.86 13.06
C SER A 123 10.79 -3.37 11.97
N SER A 124 10.60 -4.16 10.92
CA SER A 124 9.63 -3.88 9.85
C SER A 124 8.19 -3.83 10.35
N ILE A 125 7.79 -4.82 11.17
CA ILE A 125 6.45 -4.87 11.77
C ILE A 125 6.23 -3.65 12.68
N VAL A 126 7.20 -3.33 13.54
CA VAL A 126 7.10 -2.20 14.48
C VAL A 126 6.98 -0.87 13.72
N LEU A 127 7.90 -0.60 12.78
CA LEU A 127 7.89 0.65 12.02
C LEU A 127 6.63 0.80 11.17
N GLY A 128 6.24 -0.26 10.49
CA GLY A 128 5.05 -0.22 9.67
C GLY A 128 3.75 -0.15 10.49
N ALA A 129 3.67 -0.74 11.68
CA ALA A 129 2.53 -0.59 12.58
C ALA A 129 2.42 0.85 13.12
N ILE A 130 3.55 1.48 13.45
CA ILE A 130 3.61 2.91 13.80
C ILE A 130 3.10 3.76 12.63
N ALA A 131 3.62 3.52 11.42
CA ALA A 131 3.20 4.26 10.23
C ALA A 131 1.72 4.06 9.90
N PHE A 132 1.25 2.82 9.94
CA PHE A 132 -0.16 2.45 9.79
C PHE A 132 -1.02 3.26 10.76
N THR A 133 -0.75 3.17 12.05
CA THR A 133 -1.56 3.82 13.09
C THR A 133 -1.64 5.33 12.89
N ILE A 134 -0.50 5.97 12.61
CA ILE A 134 -0.43 7.42 12.40
C ILE A 134 -1.16 7.83 11.11
N LEU A 135 -1.04 7.06 10.03
CA LEU A 135 -1.69 7.35 8.75
C LEU A 135 -3.21 7.18 8.81
N ILE A 136 -3.68 6.14 9.50
CA ILE A 136 -5.11 5.93 9.75
C ILE A 136 -5.66 7.06 10.61
N PHE A 137 -5.03 7.35 11.74
CA PHE A 137 -5.48 8.40 12.65
C PHE A 137 -5.52 9.78 11.98
N ASN A 138 -4.44 10.15 11.26
CA ASN A 138 -4.42 11.41 10.52
C ASN A 138 -5.41 11.41 9.35
N GLY A 139 -5.59 10.27 8.67
CA GLY A 139 -6.54 10.11 7.58
C GLY A 139 -7.98 10.32 8.03
N ILE A 140 -8.37 9.76 9.17
CA ILE A 140 -9.68 9.98 9.79
C ILE A 140 -9.82 11.45 10.20
N ARG A 141 -8.85 11.99 10.96
CA ARG A 141 -8.89 13.37 11.46
C ARG A 141 -8.94 14.42 10.35
N ARG A 142 -8.24 14.18 9.24
CA ARG A 142 -8.18 15.09 8.08
C ARG A 142 -9.16 14.73 6.98
N ARG A 143 -10.01 13.72 7.16
CA ARG A 143 -10.96 13.23 6.15
C ARG A 143 -10.29 12.97 4.80
N ASN A 144 -9.16 12.27 4.84
CA ASN A 144 -8.35 11.95 3.67
C ASN A 144 -8.26 10.43 3.47
N GLY A 145 -9.09 9.92 2.57
CA GLY A 145 -9.17 8.50 2.21
C GLY A 145 -7.90 7.96 1.57
N VAL A 146 -7.06 8.81 0.95
CA VAL A 146 -5.74 8.43 0.43
C VAL A 146 -4.78 8.11 1.58
N SER A 147 -4.77 8.92 2.65
CA SER A 147 -3.96 8.64 3.83
C SER A 147 -4.39 7.35 4.52
N ILE A 148 -5.70 7.10 4.62
CA ILE A 148 -6.24 5.85 5.16
C ILE A 148 -5.77 4.67 4.31
N SER A 149 -5.92 4.77 3.00
CA SER A 149 -5.53 3.72 2.04
C SER A 149 -4.04 3.40 2.10
N ILE A 150 -3.20 4.42 2.21
CA ILE A 150 -1.75 4.23 2.32
C ILE A 150 -1.38 3.62 3.68
N GLY A 151 -2.17 3.87 4.74
CA GLY A 151 -2.07 3.10 5.97
C GLY A 151 -2.25 1.60 5.69
N PHE A 152 -3.35 1.21 5.06
CA PHE A 152 -3.67 -0.19 4.78
C PHE A 152 -2.72 -0.90 3.79
N ILE A 153 -1.91 -0.16 3.02
CA ILE A 153 -0.80 -0.73 2.22
C ILE A 153 0.19 -1.51 3.12
N PHE A 154 0.39 -1.09 4.37
CA PHE A 154 1.24 -1.82 5.30
C PHE A 154 0.80 -3.28 5.45
N LEU A 155 -0.50 -3.56 5.51
CA LEU A 155 -1.02 -4.93 5.58
C LEU A 155 -0.68 -5.74 4.33
N TYR A 156 -0.68 -5.08 3.16
CA TYR A 156 -0.25 -5.72 1.91
C TYR A 156 1.23 -6.08 1.95
N GLY A 157 2.10 -5.19 2.44
CA GLY A 157 3.54 -5.45 2.59
C GLY A 157 3.85 -6.56 3.61
N LEU A 158 3.15 -6.56 4.75
CA LEU A 158 3.28 -7.63 5.75
C LEU A 158 2.92 -9.00 5.20
N ALA A 159 1.95 -9.06 4.29
CA ALA A 159 1.45 -10.30 3.75
C ALA A 159 2.44 -11.09 2.89
N TYR A 160 3.53 -10.44 2.47
CA TYR A 160 4.66 -11.06 1.78
C TYR A 160 5.83 -11.38 2.72
N SER A 161 5.66 -11.16 4.03
CA SER A 161 6.57 -11.69 5.03
C SER A 161 6.39 -13.20 5.14
N GLU A 162 7.50 -13.94 5.12
CA GLU A 162 7.55 -15.40 5.28
C GLU A 162 6.95 -15.93 6.59
N THR A 163 6.65 -15.05 7.55
CA THR A 163 6.05 -15.40 8.84
C THR A 163 4.55 -15.69 8.77
N LEU A 164 3.84 -15.18 7.76
CA LEU A 164 2.42 -15.44 7.61
C LEU A 164 2.19 -16.75 6.86
N THR A 165 1.26 -17.57 7.35
CA THR A 165 0.80 -18.74 6.59
C THR A 165 0.26 -18.29 5.24
N LEU A 166 0.41 -19.11 4.20
CA LEU A 166 -0.08 -18.81 2.84
C LEU A 166 -1.49 -18.20 2.81
N LEU A 167 -2.39 -18.73 3.67
CA LEU A 167 -3.78 -18.28 3.76
C LEU A 167 -3.94 -16.91 4.46
N THR A 168 -3.21 -16.67 5.55
CA THR A 168 -3.24 -15.36 6.24
C THR A 168 -2.57 -14.26 5.42
N GLY A 169 -1.53 -14.60 4.65
CA GLY A 169 -0.93 -13.74 3.65
C GLY A 169 -1.93 -13.39 2.54
N ALA A 170 -2.60 -14.39 1.95
CA ALA A 170 -3.60 -14.14 0.90
C ALA A 170 -4.74 -13.20 1.36
N ILE A 171 -5.27 -13.41 2.57
CA ILE A 171 -6.31 -12.55 3.16
C ILE A 171 -5.80 -11.12 3.37
N SER A 172 -4.61 -10.97 3.95
CA SER A 172 -4.02 -9.65 4.21
C SER A 172 -3.78 -8.86 2.92
N ARG A 173 -3.34 -9.53 1.84
CA ARG A 173 -3.20 -8.91 0.51
C ARG A 173 -4.54 -8.46 -0.05
N LEU A 174 -5.55 -9.30 0.05
CA LEU A 174 -6.89 -9.01 -0.44
C LEU A 174 -7.50 -7.81 0.28
N ILE A 175 -7.41 -7.77 1.61
CA ILE A 175 -7.86 -6.63 2.43
C ILE A 175 -7.09 -5.36 2.03
N GLY A 176 -5.76 -5.44 1.94
CA GLY A 176 -4.92 -4.30 1.57
C GLY A 176 -5.31 -3.69 0.22
N VAL A 177 -5.50 -4.52 -0.81
CA VAL A 177 -5.87 -4.04 -2.16
C VAL A 177 -7.31 -3.52 -2.20
N LEU A 178 -8.24 -4.13 -1.47
CA LEU A 178 -9.62 -3.64 -1.39
C LEU A 178 -9.68 -2.25 -0.74
N VAL A 179 -8.98 -2.04 0.38
CA VAL A 179 -8.98 -0.72 1.02
C VAL A 179 -8.29 0.32 0.14
N LEU A 180 -7.20 -0.06 -0.52
CA LEU A 180 -6.55 0.77 -1.53
C LEU A 180 -7.53 1.17 -2.64
N LEU A 181 -8.35 0.23 -3.14
CA LEU A 181 -9.38 0.50 -4.15
C LEU A 181 -10.42 1.50 -3.66
N LEU A 182 -10.85 1.37 -2.41
CA LEU A 182 -11.85 2.27 -1.82
C LEU A 182 -11.34 3.71 -1.67
N GLY A 183 -10.05 3.92 -1.36
CA GLY A 183 -9.53 5.30 -1.35
C GLY A 183 -9.11 5.82 -2.72
N THR A 184 -8.55 4.99 -3.60
CA THR A 184 -8.17 5.44 -4.95
C THR A 184 -9.40 5.78 -5.78
N SER A 185 -10.51 5.07 -5.62
CA SER A 185 -11.81 5.42 -6.23
C SER A 185 -12.45 6.68 -5.63
N GLY A 186 -12.07 7.09 -4.42
CA GLY A 186 -12.70 8.20 -3.69
C GLY A 186 -14.01 7.81 -2.98
N ILE A 187 -14.33 6.52 -2.91
CA ILE A 187 -15.51 6.02 -2.17
C ILE A 187 -15.36 6.33 -0.68
N LEU A 188 -14.16 6.17 -0.10
CA LEU A 188 -13.91 6.54 1.30
C LEU A 188 -14.23 8.01 1.56
N ASP A 189 -13.78 8.90 0.68
CA ASP A 189 -14.03 10.34 0.80
C ASP A 189 -15.53 10.66 0.66
N LYS A 190 -16.22 9.97 -0.27
CA LYS A 190 -17.62 10.23 -0.60
C LYS A 190 -18.62 9.64 0.39
N PHE A 191 -18.31 8.54 1.08
CA PHE A 191 -19.29 7.82 1.91
C PHE A 191 -18.90 7.66 3.37
N VAL A 192 -17.61 7.62 3.68
CA VAL A 192 -17.11 7.36 5.05
C VAL A 192 -16.62 8.64 5.71
N LEU A 193 -16.04 9.55 4.94
CA LEU A 193 -15.42 10.78 5.42
C LEU A 193 -16.22 12.04 5.04
N ILE A 194 -17.52 11.90 4.79
CA ILE A 194 -18.41 13.03 4.45
C ILE A 194 -18.33 14.08 5.56
N ASP A 195 -18.27 15.34 5.12
CA ASP A 195 -18.37 16.51 5.99
C ASP A 195 -19.82 16.98 6.03
N ASP A 196 -20.63 16.35 6.90
CA ASP A 196 -22.06 16.63 7.01
C ASP A 196 -22.34 18.14 7.18
N GLU A 197 -21.49 18.87 7.92
CA GLU A 197 -21.60 20.32 8.11
C GLU A 197 -21.31 21.13 6.83
N LYS A 198 -20.29 20.75 6.04
CA LYS A 198 -20.04 21.44 4.76
C LYS A 198 -21.10 21.11 3.74
N GLU A 199 -21.60 19.88 3.72
CA GLU A 199 -22.66 19.48 2.81
C GLU A 199 -23.98 20.20 3.16
N GLU A 200 -24.30 20.36 4.44
CA GLU A 200 -25.40 21.20 4.91
C GLU A 200 -25.21 22.67 4.55
N LYS A 201 -24.00 23.23 4.73
CA LYS A 201 -23.71 24.62 4.34
C LYS A 201 -23.86 24.82 2.84
N ILE A 202 -23.39 23.90 2.01
CA ILE A 202 -23.56 23.97 0.55
C ILE A 202 -25.04 23.83 0.16
N LYS A 203 -25.77 22.86 0.73
CA LYS A 203 -27.22 22.71 0.50
C LYS A 203 -28.03 23.93 0.97
N ASN A 204 -27.56 24.62 2.01
CA ASN A 204 -28.17 25.84 2.53
C ASN A 204 -27.69 27.13 1.88
N THR A 205 -26.63 27.11 1.06
CA THR A 205 -26.28 28.28 0.25
C THR A 205 -27.37 28.58 -0.78
N TRP A 206 -27.70 29.87 -0.90
CA TRP A 206 -28.75 30.37 -1.78
C TRP A 206 -28.60 29.90 -3.24
N ILE A 207 -27.35 29.76 -3.72
CA ILE A 207 -27.02 29.29 -5.07
C ILE A 207 -27.56 27.86 -5.31
N ALA A 208 -27.44 26.95 -4.35
CA ALA A 208 -27.93 25.58 -4.47
C ALA A 208 -29.47 25.49 -4.42
N LYS A 209 -30.14 26.47 -3.80
CA LYS A 209 -31.61 26.56 -3.74
C LYS A 209 -32.24 27.14 -5.02
N MET A 210 -31.46 27.82 -5.87
CA MET A 210 -31.95 28.37 -7.15
C MET A 210 -31.91 27.38 -8.32
N VAL A 211 -31.30 26.20 -8.16
CA VAL A 211 -31.15 25.18 -9.22
C VAL A 211 -32.17 24.03 -9.06
N LYS A 212 -33.12 24.16 -8.13
CA LYS A 212 -34.23 23.20 -7.96
C LYS A 212 -35.47 23.64 -8.71
#